data_AF-A0A316E260-F1
#
_entry.id   AF-A0A316E260-F1
#
_cell.length_a   1.000
_cell.length_b   1.000
_cell.length_c   1.000
_cell.angle_alpha   90.00
_cell.angle_beta   90.00
_cell.angle_gamma   90.00
#
_symmetry.space_group_name_H-M   'P 1'
#
loop_
_entity.id
_entity.type
_entity.pdbx_description
1 polymer ?
#
loop_
_entity_poly.entity_id
_entity_poly.type
_entity_poly.pdbx_seq_one_letter_code
_entity_poly.pdbx_strand_id
1 'polypeptide(L)'
;MNFRKNNSNQGNSTYAENPNICPHCHVANEPHQLFAHFDNQTDKLISVWRCNYNQCRKVFAVSHIDGGNGQFKLERNLNGLPKGPIWPEPIATLKDGQSIGTEKEEKSKFIKTYLQSLEAESNGHGEIAGMGFRKSIEYLVKDWAIHNNPDKKDKILGQWLSAVINEFFTGDLKDILDRATWLGNDHTHYNRLFEEYNIEHLKELIDLIMVELDREHKKRHYIENIEKRK
;
A
#
# COMPACT_ATOMS: atom_id res chain seq x y z
N MET A 1 -16.30 -23.96 -0.21
CA MET A 1 -17.50 -24.25 0.60
C MET A 1 -18.66 -24.54 -0.34
N ASN A 2 -19.52 -25.48 0.01
CA ASN A 2 -20.76 -25.71 -0.75
C ASN A 2 -21.86 -24.79 -0.24
N PHE A 3 -22.67 -24.24 -1.12
CA PHE A 3 -23.82 -23.41 -0.77
C PHE A 3 -24.98 -23.64 -1.76
N ARG A 4 -26.16 -23.12 -1.47
CA ARG A 4 -27.34 -23.20 -2.36
C ARG A 4 -27.75 -21.80 -2.82
N LYS A 5 -27.96 -21.62 -4.13
CA LYS A 5 -28.53 -20.37 -4.69
C LYS A 5 -30.03 -20.21 -4.35
N ASN A 6 -30.79 -21.30 -4.31
CA ASN A 6 -32.23 -21.31 -4.04
C ASN A 6 -32.64 -22.35 -2.98
N ASN A 7 -33.75 -22.11 -2.29
CA ASN A 7 -34.38 -23.07 -1.35
C ASN A 7 -35.04 -24.28 -2.03
N SER A 8 -34.99 -24.39 -3.37
CA SER A 8 -35.54 -25.53 -4.11
C SER A 8 -34.57 -26.71 -4.06
N ASN A 9 -35.10 -27.89 -3.70
CA ASN A 9 -34.36 -29.16 -3.52
C ASN A 9 -33.78 -29.77 -4.82
N GLN A 10 -33.70 -29.00 -5.92
CA GLN A 10 -33.14 -29.41 -7.20
C GLN A 10 -32.22 -28.31 -7.73
N GLY A 11 -30.96 -28.33 -7.30
CA GLY A 11 -29.94 -27.42 -7.82
C GLY A 11 -28.58 -28.11 -7.81
N ASN A 12 -27.86 -27.98 -8.93
CA ASN A 12 -26.46 -28.42 -9.07
C ASN A 12 -25.63 -27.94 -7.86
N SER A 13 -24.71 -28.78 -7.39
CA SER A 13 -23.81 -28.42 -6.29
C SER A 13 -22.98 -27.19 -6.67
N THR A 14 -23.31 -26.04 -6.11
CA THR A 14 -22.53 -24.80 -6.27
C THR A 14 -21.42 -24.75 -5.23
N TYR A 15 -20.20 -24.56 -5.72
CA TYR A 15 -18.98 -24.47 -4.91
C TYR A 15 -18.47 -23.04 -4.92
N ALA A 16 -18.04 -22.53 -3.78
CA ALA A 16 -17.31 -21.28 -3.65
C ALA A 16 -15.91 -21.55 -3.12
N GLU A 17 -14.92 -20.87 -3.68
CA GLU A 17 -13.56 -20.86 -3.13
C GLU A 17 -13.55 -20.39 -1.67
N ASN A 18 -12.77 -21.06 -0.81
CA ASN A 18 -12.60 -20.62 0.56
C ASN A 18 -11.45 -19.60 0.65
N PRO A 19 -11.58 -18.50 1.41
CA PRO A 19 -10.45 -17.64 1.69
C PRO A 19 -9.41 -18.42 2.51
N ASN A 20 -8.14 -18.31 2.12
CA ASN A 20 -7.01 -18.94 2.80
C ASN A 20 -6.00 -17.94 3.38
N ILE A 21 -6.26 -16.63 3.25
CA ILE A 21 -5.45 -15.55 3.79
C ILE A 21 -6.37 -14.58 4.53
N CYS A 22 -6.05 -14.26 5.78
CA CYS A 22 -6.83 -13.29 6.54
C CYS A 22 -6.51 -11.85 6.09
N PRO A 23 -7.50 -11.01 5.75
CA PRO A 23 -7.27 -9.62 5.31
C PRO A 23 -6.84 -8.68 6.45
N HIS A 24 -6.82 -9.15 7.70
CA HIS A 24 -6.42 -8.33 8.85
C HIS A 24 -4.98 -8.54 9.30
N CYS A 25 -4.47 -9.78 9.18
CA CYS A 25 -3.10 -10.12 9.59
C CYS A 25 -2.24 -10.65 8.43
N HIS A 26 -2.83 -10.87 7.26
CA HIS A 26 -2.18 -11.38 6.05
C HIS A 26 -1.45 -12.72 6.23
N VAL A 27 -1.81 -13.47 7.29
CA VAL A 27 -1.33 -14.83 7.55
C VAL A 27 -2.19 -15.80 6.76
N ALA A 28 -1.53 -16.70 6.01
CA ALA A 28 -2.18 -17.83 5.39
C ALA A 28 -2.63 -18.83 6.46
N ASN A 29 -3.91 -19.19 6.46
CA ASN A 29 -4.49 -20.19 7.36
C ASN A 29 -5.78 -20.78 6.78
N GLU A 30 -6.34 -21.75 7.48
CA GLU A 30 -7.68 -22.28 7.21
C GLU A 30 -8.67 -21.62 8.17
N PRO A 31 -9.31 -20.48 7.80
CA PRO A 31 -10.23 -19.78 8.68
C PRO A 31 -11.52 -20.58 8.90
N HIS A 32 -12.16 -20.41 10.05
CA HIS A 32 -13.42 -21.07 10.35
C HIS A 32 -14.61 -20.31 9.73
N GLN A 33 -15.40 -20.98 8.89
CA GLN A 33 -16.61 -20.39 8.31
C GLN A 33 -17.68 -20.21 9.39
N LEU A 34 -18.19 -18.99 9.53
CA LEU A 34 -19.27 -18.66 10.47
C LEU A 34 -20.62 -18.58 9.77
N PHE A 35 -20.65 -18.08 8.53
CA PHE A 35 -21.89 -17.79 7.80
C PHE A 35 -21.64 -17.73 6.29
N ALA A 36 -22.67 -18.04 5.50
CA ALA A 36 -22.70 -17.74 4.07
C ALA A 36 -24.14 -17.53 3.59
N HIS A 37 -24.34 -16.55 2.70
CA HIS A 37 -25.62 -16.23 2.11
C HIS A 37 -25.44 -15.73 0.67
N PHE A 38 -26.24 -16.30 -0.23
CA PHE A 38 -26.33 -15.86 -1.61
C PHE A 38 -27.42 -14.81 -1.74
N ASP A 39 -27.04 -13.61 -2.14
CA ASP A 39 -27.94 -12.50 -2.38
C ASP A 39 -28.40 -12.51 -3.85
N ASN A 40 -29.67 -12.85 -4.06
CA ASN A 40 -30.29 -12.91 -5.38
C ASN A 40 -30.43 -11.54 -6.05
N GLN A 41 -30.39 -10.42 -5.29
CA GLN A 41 -30.51 -9.08 -5.87
C GLN A 41 -29.19 -8.63 -6.52
N THR A 42 -28.07 -8.96 -5.87
CA THR A 42 -26.73 -8.59 -6.34
C THR A 42 -26.02 -9.70 -7.11
N ASP A 43 -26.61 -10.91 -7.16
CA ASP A 43 -26.01 -12.13 -7.73
C ASP A 43 -24.64 -12.46 -7.10
N LYS A 44 -24.50 -12.17 -5.80
CA LYS A 44 -23.25 -12.33 -5.05
C LYS A 44 -23.43 -13.25 -3.87
N LEU A 45 -22.38 -14.04 -3.60
CA LEU A 45 -22.30 -14.83 -2.38
C LEU A 45 -21.43 -14.10 -1.36
N ILE A 46 -22.04 -13.76 -0.23
CA ILE A 46 -21.33 -13.20 0.92
C ILE A 46 -21.08 -14.31 1.93
N SER A 47 -19.85 -14.39 2.44
CA SER A 47 -19.50 -15.33 3.51
C SER A 47 -18.67 -14.66 4.58
N VAL A 48 -18.81 -15.14 5.82
CA VAL A 48 -18.16 -14.59 7.00
C VAL A 48 -17.30 -15.67 7.65
N TRP A 49 -16.09 -15.30 7.99
CA TRP A 49 -15.02 -16.20 8.42
C TRP A 49 -14.33 -15.65 9.67
N ARG A 50 -13.79 -16.55 10.49
CA ARG A 50 -12.93 -16.19 11.63
C ARG A 50 -11.51 -16.66 11.37
N CYS A 51 -10.55 -15.75 11.49
CA CYS A 51 -9.13 -16.09 11.39
C CYS A 51 -8.74 -17.08 12.50
N ASN A 52 -8.14 -18.21 12.13
CA ASN A 52 -7.69 -19.22 13.08
C ASN A 52 -6.32 -18.91 13.71
N TYR A 53 -5.64 -17.84 13.25
CA TYR A 53 -4.41 -17.40 13.87
C TYR A 53 -4.67 -16.78 15.26
N ASN A 54 -4.03 -17.36 16.27
CA ASN A 54 -4.27 -17.15 17.70
C ASN A 54 -4.14 -15.67 18.10
N GLN A 55 -3.20 -14.96 17.49
CA GLN A 55 -2.94 -13.54 17.76
C GLN A 55 -3.90 -12.60 17.00
N CYS A 56 -4.56 -13.08 15.94
CA CYS A 56 -5.49 -12.28 15.16
C CYS A 56 -6.94 -12.49 15.61
N ARG A 57 -7.50 -13.69 15.41
CA ARG A 57 -8.90 -14.08 15.71
C ARG A 57 -10.00 -13.15 15.18
N LYS A 58 -9.66 -12.17 14.33
CA LYS A 58 -10.62 -11.21 13.76
C LYS A 58 -11.57 -11.91 12.79
N VAL A 59 -12.78 -11.38 12.74
CA VAL A 59 -13.81 -11.80 11.79
C VAL A 59 -13.67 -10.99 10.51
N PHE A 60 -13.82 -11.65 9.37
CA PHE A 60 -13.83 -10.99 8.08
C PHE A 60 -14.90 -11.55 7.15
N ALA A 61 -15.39 -10.69 6.28
CA ALA A 61 -16.42 -11.01 5.30
C ALA A 61 -15.84 -10.92 3.90
N VAL A 62 -16.33 -11.79 3.02
CA VAL A 62 -15.82 -11.93 1.65
C VAL A 62 -16.98 -12.04 0.67
N SER A 63 -16.87 -11.27 -0.41
CA SER A 63 -17.77 -11.33 -1.57
C SER A 63 -17.21 -12.30 -2.60
N HIS A 64 -18.09 -13.10 -3.21
CA HIS A 64 -17.75 -13.99 -4.31
C HIS A 64 -18.61 -13.66 -5.53
N ILE A 65 -18.00 -13.84 -6.69
CA ILE A 65 -18.62 -13.65 -8.00
C ILE A 65 -18.73 -14.97 -8.76
N ASP A 66 -19.73 -15.10 -9.62
CA ASP A 66 -19.89 -16.29 -10.47
C ASP A 66 -18.69 -16.41 -11.43
N GLY A 67 -17.93 -17.49 -11.28
CA GLY A 67 -16.79 -17.84 -12.10
C GLY A 67 -17.13 -18.76 -13.27
N GLY A 68 -18.41 -19.06 -13.48
CA GLY A 68 -18.92 -20.02 -14.47
C GLY A 68 -18.98 -21.46 -13.94
N ASN A 69 -19.73 -22.31 -14.63
CA ASN A 69 -19.84 -23.76 -14.33
C ASN A 69 -20.25 -24.08 -12.87
N GLY A 70 -21.01 -23.19 -12.22
CA GLY A 70 -21.44 -23.37 -10.83
C GLY A 70 -20.33 -23.16 -9.80
N GLN A 71 -19.21 -22.54 -10.19
CA GLN A 71 -18.10 -22.20 -9.31
C GLN A 71 -18.08 -20.70 -9.02
N PHE A 72 -17.94 -20.36 -7.75
CA PHE A 72 -17.83 -18.99 -7.26
C PHE A 72 -16.39 -18.71 -6.85
N LYS A 73 -15.84 -17.62 -7.36
CA LYS A 73 -14.47 -17.18 -7.08
C LYS A 73 -14.48 -16.03 -6.08
N LEU A 74 -13.44 -15.92 -5.26
CA LEU A 74 -13.28 -14.78 -4.36
C LEU A 74 -13.17 -13.50 -5.20
N GLU A 75 -14.09 -12.55 -4.97
CA GLU A 75 -14.07 -11.25 -5.64
C GLU A 75 -13.25 -10.25 -4.81
N ARG A 76 -13.61 -10.08 -3.54
CA ARG A 76 -12.94 -9.16 -2.62
C ARG A 76 -13.26 -9.43 -1.17
N ASN A 77 -12.35 -9.01 -0.28
CA ASN A 77 -12.63 -8.87 1.14
C ASN A 77 -13.48 -7.61 1.38
N LEU A 78 -14.48 -7.70 2.26
CA LEU A 78 -15.36 -6.58 2.62
C LEU A 78 -14.85 -5.80 3.84
N ASN A 79 -13.86 -6.34 4.54
CA ASN A 79 -13.17 -5.68 5.64
C ASN A 79 -11.74 -6.22 5.80
N GLY A 80 -10.93 -5.48 6.54
CA GLY A 80 -9.49 -5.67 6.59
C GLY A 80 -8.79 -4.74 5.60
N LEU A 81 -7.46 -4.74 5.63
CA LEU A 81 -6.66 -3.83 4.83
C LEU A 81 -5.91 -4.62 3.77
N PRO A 82 -5.72 -4.09 2.55
CA PRO A 82 -4.75 -4.65 1.63
C PRO A 82 -3.36 -4.68 2.27
N LYS A 83 -2.58 -5.72 1.95
CA LYS A 83 -1.20 -5.83 2.44
C LYS A 83 -0.36 -4.81 1.69
N GLY A 84 0.31 -3.91 2.42
CA GLY A 84 1.33 -3.06 1.83
C GLY A 84 2.57 -3.85 1.38
N PRO A 85 3.51 -3.20 0.66
CA PRO A 85 4.78 -3.81 0.29
C PRO A 85 5.62 -4.16 1.53
N ILE A 86 6.67 -4.95 1.31
CA ILE A 86 7.68 -5.17 2.34
C ILE A 86 8.53 -3.91 2.42
N TRP A 87 8.42 -3.18 3.53
CA TRP A 87 9.19 -1.96 3.77
C TRP A 87 10.65 -2.29 4.03
N PRO A 88 11.62 -1.76 3.24
CA PRO A 88 13.02 -1.86 3.58
C PRO A 88 13.29 -1.23 4.95
N GLU A 89 14.29 -1.74 5.68
CA GLU A 89 14.65 -1.24 7.01
C GLU A 89 14.78 0.29 7.09
N PRO A 90 15.52 0.98 6.20
CA PRO A 90 15.69 2.42 6.31
C PRO A 90 14.40 3.21 6.05
N ILE A 91 13.42 2.59 5.38
CA ILE A 91 12.08 3.16 5.18
C ILE A 91 11.19 2.88 6.39
N ALA A 92 11.28 1.68 6.97
CA ALA A 92 10.51 1.26 8.13
C ALA A 92 10.88 2.02 9.42
N THR A 93 12.14 2.45 9.53
CA THR A 93 12.67 3.18 10.68
C THR A 93 12.79 4.70 10.45
N LEU A 94 12.42 5.17 9.24
CA LEU A 94 12.45 6.59 8.88
C LEU A 94 11.65 7.45 9.87
N LYS A 95 12.24 8.56 10.26
CA LYS A 95 11.66 9.53 11.22
C LYS A 95 10.93 10.66 10.49
N ASP A 96 9.91 11.19 11.13
CA ASP A 96 9.19 12.37 10.63
C ASP A 96 10.10 13.59 10.74
N GLY A 97 10.36 14.25 9.60
CA GLY A 97 11.31 15.33 9.47
C GLY A 97 10.99 16.56 10.32
N GLN A 98 9.73 16.76 10.73
CA GLN A 98 9.36 17.84 11.64
C GLN A 98 9.76 17.52 13.07
N SER A 99 9.63 16.26 13.48
CA SER A 99 9.96 15.79 14.83
C SER A 99 11.46 15.49 15.06
N ILE A 100 12.26 15.32 14.01
CA ILE A 100 13.72 15.06 14.12
C ILE A 100 14.39 16.17 14.95
N GLY A 101 15.19 15.77 15.93
CA GLY A 101 15.92 16.69 16.83
C GLY A 101 15.06 17.36 17.91
N THR A 102 13.81 16.94 18.09
CA THR A 102 12.95 17.37 19.21
C THR A 102 13.00 16.35 20.35
N GLU A 103 12.39 16.67 21.50
CA GLU A 103 12.33 15.76 22.66
C GLU A 103 11.62 14.42 22.36
N LYS A 104 10.78 14.38 21.32
CA LYS A 104 10.01 13.20 20.94
C LYS A 104 9.98 13.03 19.42
N GLU A 105 10.88 12.19 18.91
CA GLU A 105 10.90 11.83 17.49
C GLU A 105 9.79 10.85 17.14
N GLU A 106 9.02 11.18 16.11
CA GLU A 106 7.95 10.37 15.55
C GLU A 106 8.41 9.61 14.32
N LYS A 107 7.63 8.58 13.94
CA LYS A 107 7.86 7.87 12.68
C LYS A 107 7.35 8.70 11.51
N SER A 108 8.03 8.59 10.37
CA SER A 108 7.55 9.17 9.11
C SER A 108 6.09 8.78 8.85
N LYS A 109 5.32 9.75 8.34
CA LYS A 109 3.93 9.52 7.95
C LYS A 109 3.81 8.77 6.62
N PHE A 110 4.91 8.53 5.90
CA PHE A 110 4.93 7.83 4.61
C PHE A 110 4.15 6.52 4.62
N ILE A 111 4.54 5.55 5.46
CA ILE A 111 3.90 4.22 5.51
C ILE A 111 2.42 4.34 5.86
N LYS A 112 2.08 5.18 6.85
CA LYS A 112 0.70 5.39 7.27
C LYS A 112 -0.15 5.92 6.11
N THR A 113 0.31 6.98 5.45
CA THR A 113 -0.41 7.61 4.34
C THR A 113 -0.50 6.67 3.14
N TYR A 114 0.56 5.92 2.81
CA TYR A 114 0.52 4.91 1.76
C TYR A 114 -0.54 3.84 2.04
N LEU A 115 -0.57 3.27 3.25
CA LEU A 115 -1.52 2.22 3.61
C LEU A 115 -2.98 2.72 3.61
N GLN A 116 -3.22 3.96 4.04
CA GLN A 116 -4.54 4.60 3.92
C GLN A 116 -4.95 4.81 2.46
N SER A 117 -3.99 5.13 1.59
CA SER A 117 -4.24 5.28 0.15
C SER A 117 -4.57 3.94 -0.50
N LEU A 118 -3.84 2.90 -0.11
CA LEU A 118 -4.09 1.52 -0.54
C LEU A 118 -5.48 1.03 -0.08
N GLU A 119 -5.89 1.38 1.14
CA GLU A 119 -7.25 1.10 1.63
C GLU A 119 -8.30 1.82 0.78
N ALA A 120 -8.13 3.11 0.49
CA ALA A 120 -9.04 3.88 -0.36
C ALA A 120 -9.14 3.26 -1.77
N GLU A 121 -8.00 2.89 -2.36
CA GLU A 121 -7.94 2.21 -3.67
C GLU A 121 -8.72 0.89 -3.64
N SER A 122 -8.52 0.07 -2.61
CA SER A 122 -9.20 -1.23 -2.48
C SER A 122 -10.73 -1.12 -2.33
N ASN A 123 -11.22 0.05 -1.89
CA ASN A 123 -12.64 0.37 -1.81
C ASN A 123 -13.19 1.05 -3.08
N GLY A 124 -12.36 1.21 -4.12
CA GLY A 124 -12.75 1.86 -5.38
C GLY A 124 -12.72 3.39 -5.32
N HIS A 125 -12.08 3.99 -4.31
CA HIS A 125 -11.95 5.45 -4.16
C HIS A 125 -10.67 5.97 -4.84
N GLY A 126 -10.55 5.74 -6.15
CA GLY A 126 -9.34 6.05 -6.93
C GLY A 126 -8.89 7.51 -6.87
N GLU A 127 -9.83 8.46 -6.91
CA GLU A 127 -9.54 9.90 -6.79
C GLU A 127 -8.83 10.23 -5.47
N ILE A 128 -9.34 9.69 -4.36
CA ILE A 128 -8.76 9.92 -3.03
C ILE A 128 -7.45 9.15 -2.85
N ALA A 129 -7.39 7.93 -3.38
CA ALA A 129 -6.20 7.09 -3.31
C ALA A 129 -5.02 7.74 -4.04
N GLY A 130 -5.23 8.27 -5.25
CA GLY A 130 -4.19 8.95 -6.02
C GLY A 130 -3.62 10.16 -5.29
N MET A 131 -4.48 11.01 -4.71
CA MET A 131 -4.05 12.14 -3.87
C MET A 131 -3.24 11.67 -2.65
N GLY A 132 -3.67 10.57 -2.02
CA GLY A 132 -2.99 9.97 -0.89
C GLY A 132 -1.60 9.42 -1.23
N PHE A 133 -1.47 8.68 -2.34
CA PHE A 133 -0.17 8.19 -2.81
C PHE A 133 0.76 9.35 -3.14
N ARG A 134 0.26 10.39 -3.80
CA ARG A 134 1.03 11.63 -4.02
C ARG A 134 1.52 12.24 -2.71
N LYS A 135 0.67 12.30 -1.68
CA LYS A 135 1.05 12.82 -0.37
C LYS A 135 2.09 11.94 0.32
N SER A 136 1.99 10.61 0.17
CA SER A 136 2.97 9.68 0.72
C SER A 136 4.38 9.94 0.15
N ILE A 137 4.49 10.21 -1.16
CA ILE A 137 5.78 10.56 -1.81
C ILE A 137 6.37 11.82 -1.16
N GLU A 138 5.56 12.84 -0.88
CA GLU A 138 6.08 14.06 -0.23
C GLU A 138 6.66 13.77 1.16
N TYR A 139 5.97 12.97 1.98
CA TYR A 139 6.50 12.55 3.28
C TYR A 139 7.83 11.81 3.12
N LEU A 140 7.87 10.80 2.27
CA LEU A 140 9.08 10.00 2.05
C LEU A 140 10.27 10.86 1.66
N VAL A 141 10.10 11.72 0.66
CA VAL A 141 11.19 12.52 0.10
C VAL A 141 11.69 13.57 1.08
N LYS A 142 10.79 14.30 1.73
CA LYS A 142 11.19 15.35 2.68
C LYS A 142 11.82 14.74 3.93
N ASP A 143 11.22 13.69 4.48
CA ASP A 143 11.76 13.02 5.66
C ASP A 143 13.15 12.43 5.37
N TRP A 144 13.35 11.81 4.21
CA TRP A 144 14.66 11.29 3.78
C TRP A 144 15.71 12.39 3.57
N ALA A 145 15.32 13.50 2.92
CA ALA A 145 16.21 14.62 2.69
C ALA A 145 16.69 15.25 4.01
N ILE A 146 15.79 15.40 4.98
CA ILE A 146 16.09 15.93 6.32
C ILE A 146 16.99 14.96 7.09
N HIS A 147 16.74 13.65 7.00
CA HIS A 147 17.60 12.66 7.65
C HIS A 147 19.05 12.72 7.16
N ASN A 148 19.26 12.96 5.86
CA ASN A 148 20.60 13.12 5.28
C ASN A 148 21.18 14.54 5.44
N ASN A 149 20.36 15.55 5.73
CA ASN A 149 20.78 16.95 5.87
C ASN A 149 20.07 17.62 7.06
N PRO A 150 20.34 17.20 8.32
CA PRO A 150 19.61 17.72 9.48
C PRO A 150 19.75 19.23 9.68
N ASP A 151 20.88 19.80 9.28
CA ASP A 151 21.19 21.24 9.30
C ASP A 151 20.32 22.06 8.35
N LYS A 152 19.73 21.43 7.33
CA LYS A 152 18.86 22.07 6.32
C LYS A 152 17.37 21.81 6.55
N LYS A 153 17.00 21.31 7.73
CA LYS A 153 15.61 20.95 8.10
C LYS A 153 14.59 22.04 7.75
N ASP A 154 14.76 23.25 8.27
CA ASP A 154 13.79 24.35 8.07
C ASP A 154 13.68 24.75 6.59
N LYS A 155 14.80 24.68 5.86
CA LYS A 155 14.82 24.92 4.42
C LYS A 155 14.00 23.87 3.66
N ILE A 156 14.21 22.58 3.96
CA ILE A 156 13.51 21.48 3.28
C ILE A 156 12.01 21.52 3.57
N LEU A 157 11.62 21.81 4.81
CA LEU A 157 10.21 21.92 5.20
C LEU A 157 9.49 23.05 4.48
N GLY A 158 10.15 24.20 4.30
CA GLY A 158 9.60 25.38 3.61
C GLY A 158 9.58 25.30 2.08
N GLN A 159 10.26 24.32 1.47
CA GLN A 159 10.33 24.18 0.02
C GLN A 159 9.20 23.31 -0.56
N TRP A 160 8.81 23.63 -1.79
CA TRP A 160 7.97 22.76 -2.63
C TRP A 160 8.72 21.47 -2.96
N LEU A 161 7.99 20.36 -3.14
CA LEU A 161 8.63 19.06 -3.34
C LEU A 161 9.61 19.04 -4.52
N SER A 162 9.24 19.62 -5.67
CA SER A 162 10.12 19.66 -6.84
C SER A 162 11.42 20.43 -6.57
N ALA A 163 11.40 21.45 -5.70
CA ALA A 163 12.61 22.16 -5.30
C ALA A 163 13.49 21.28 -4.40
N VAL A 164 12.89 20.54 -3.47
CA VAL A 164 13.60 19.57 -2.63
C VAL A 164 14.25 18.47 -3.49
N ILE A 165 13.51 17.90 -4.46
CA ILE A 165 14.04 16.88 -5.38
C ILE A 165 15.25 17.41 -6.15
N ASN A 166 15.15 18.62 -6.72
CA ASN A 166 16.22 19.22 -7.51
C ASN A 166 17.47 19.57 -6.71
N GLU A 167 17.31 19.92 -5.43
CA GLU A 167 18.44 20.35 -4.59
C GLU A 167 19.12 19.19 -3.86
N PHE A 168 18.36 18.18 -3.42
CA PHE A 168 18.86 17.16 -2.47
C PHE A 168 19.02 15.76 -3.06
N PHE A 169 18.57 15.53 -4.29
CA PHE A 169 18.65 14.23 -4.97
C PHE A 169 19.36 14.37 -6.31
N THR A 170 20.08 13.33 -6.72
CA THR A 170 20.85 13.32 -7.97
C THR A 170 20.75 11.96 -8.66
N GLY A 171 21.17 11.89 -9.93
CA GLY A 171 21.20 10.64 -10.70
C GLY A 171 19.81 10.01 -10.89
N ASP A 172 19.79 8.68 -11.03
CA ASP A 172 18.58 7.91 -11.34
C ASP A 172 17.45 8.13 -10.33
N LEU A 173 17.78 8.23 -9.04
CA LEU A 173 16.78 8.46 -7.99
C LEU A 173 16.05 9.80 -8.19
N LYS A 174 16.77 10.87 -8.56
CA LYS A 174 16.16 12.17 -8.87
C LYS A 174 15.18 12.03 -10.04
N ASP A 175 15.59 11.34 -11.09
CA ASP A 175 14.81 11.14 -12.31
C ASP A 175 13.51 10.35 -12.05
N ILE A 176 13.57 9.34 -11.18
CA ILE A 176 12.39 8.57 -10.76
C ILE A 176 11.47 9.43 -9.90
N LEU A 177 12.03 10.21 -8.97
CA LEU A 177 11.27 11.12 -8.09
C LEU A 177 10.53 12.21 -8.87
N ASP A 178 11.15 12.76 -9.91
CA ASP A 178 10.52 13.75 -10.78
C ASP A 178 9.29 13.13 -11.48
N ARG A 179 9.43 11.93 -12.06
CA ARG A 179 8.32 11.20 -12.70
C ARG A 179 7.20 10.85 -11.73
N ALA A 180 7.54 10.39 -10.52
CA ALA A 180 6.56 10.09 -9.48
C ALA A 180 5.81 11.34 -9.02
N THR A 181 6.49 12.49 -9.00
CA THR A 181 5.87 13.78 -8.67
C THR A 181 4.95 14.26 -9.80
N TRP A 182 5.35 14.12 -11.06
CA TRP A 182 4.52 14.50 -12.20
C TRP A 182 3.25 13.65 -12.26
N LEU A 183 3.39 12.33 -12.21
CA LEU A 183 2.23 11.43 -12.22
C LEU A 183 1.37 11.58 -10.96
N GLY A 184 1.98 11.78 -9.80
CA GLY A 184 1.23 12.07 -8.57
C GLY A 184 0.46 13.39 -8.64
N ASN A 185 0.98 14.41 -9.32
CA ASN A 185 0.29 15.69 -9.50
C ASN A 185 -0.96 15.54 -10.40
N ASP A 186 -0.93 14.67 -11.41
CA ASP A 186 -2.09 14.35 -12.25
C ASP A 186 -3.27 13.77 -11.44
N HIS A 187 -2.99 13.11 -10.32
CA HIS A 187 -4.02 12.62 -9.41
C HIS A 187 -4.56 13.70 -8.45
N THR A 188 -4.04 14.93 -8.50
CA THR A 188 -4.43 16.02 -7.59
C THR A 188 -4.96 17.26 -8.33
N HIS A 189 -4.55 17.44 -9.59
CA HIS A 189 -4.95 18.59 -10.39
C HIS A 189 -6.08 18.23 -11.36
N TYR A 190 -6.87 19.24 -11.73
CA TYR A 190 -7.98 19.08 -12.66
C TYR A 190 -7.53 18.65 -14.06
N ASN A 191 -6.41 19.20 -14.55
CA ASN A 191 -5.83 18.82 -15.84
C ASN A 191 -4.79 17.72 -15.62
N ARG A 192 -4.97 16.60 -16.34
CA ARG A 192 -3.99 15.51 -16.38
C ARG A 192 -3.10 15.68 -17.61
N LEU A 193 -1.80 15.48 -17.44
CA LEU A 193 -0.82 15.63 -18.51
C LEU A 193 -0.36 14.28 -19.08
N PHE A 194 -0.49 13.22 -18.29
CA PHE A 194 0.01 11.86 -18.54
C PHE A 194 -1.16 10.87 -18.44
N GLU A 195 -2.15 11.03 -19.32
CA GLU A 195 -3.41 10.26 -19.30
C GLU A 195 -3.23 8.77 -19.59
N GLU A 196 -2.14 8.38 -20.26
CA GLU A 196 -1.77 7.00 -20.55
C GLU A 196 -1.28 6.23 -19.30
N TYR A 197 -0.96 6.95 -18.22
CA TYR A 197 -0.55 6.37 -16.94
C TYR A 197 -1.70 6.43 -15.92
N ASN A 198 -1.63 5.56 -14.92
CA ASN A 198 -2.67 5.42 -13.90
C ASN A 198 -2.04 5.20 -12.51
N ILE A 199 -2.90 4.96 -11.52
CA ILE A 199 -2.50 4.79 -10.12
C ILE A 199 -1.54 3.61 -9.89
N GLU A 200 -1.63 2.55 -10.72
CA GLU A 200 -0.71 1.41 -10.62
C GLU A 200 0.71 1.81 -11.03
N HIS A 201 0.86 2.59 -12.10
CA HIS A 201 2.18 3.13 -12.48
C HIS A 201 2.76 4.06 -11.40
N LEU A 202 1.92 4.81 -10.68
CA LEU A 202 2.38 5.62 -9.54
C LEU A 202 2.88 4.74 -8.39
N LYS A 203 2.21 3.62 -8.11
CA LYS A 203 2.63 2.65 -7.10
C LYS A 203 3.93 1.95 -7.49
N GLU A 204 4.12 1.61 -8.76
CA GLU A 204 5.38 1.07 -9.30
C GLU A 204 6.54 2.06 -9.13
N LEU A 205 6.30 3.35 -9.39
CA LEU A 205 7.30 4.39 -9.14
C LEU A 205 7.64 4.52 -7.65
N ILE A 206 6.66 4.43 -6.74
CA ILE A 206 6.91 4.44 -5.29
C ILE A 206 7.76 3.23 -4.88
N ASP A 207 7.48 2.05 -5.43
CA ASP A 207 8.27 0.84 -5.17
C ASP A 207 9.72 1.01 -5.64
N LEU A 208 9.91 1.52 -6.85
CA LEU A 208 11.24 1.79 -7.40
C LEU A 208 12.01 2.82 -6.56
N ILE A 209 11.35 3.87 -6.06
CA ILE A 209 11.95 4.83 -5.13
C ILE A 209 12.44 4.11 -3.87
N MET A 210 11.62 3.25 -3.27
CA MET A 210 12.01 2.51 -2.05
C MET A 210 13.22 1.61 -2.30
N VAL A 211 13.29 0.95 -3.46
CA VAL A 211 14.44 0.13 -3.86
C VAL A 211 15.71 0.97 -3.97
N GLU A 212 15.65 2.13 -4.63
CA GLU A 212 16.82 2.99 -4.78
C GLU A 212 17.28 3.59 -3.44
N LEU A 213 16.35 3.99 -2.56
CA LEU A 213 16.70 4.50 -1.23
C LEU A 213 17.35 3.41 -0.36
N ASP A 214 16.84 2.17 -0.40
CA ASP A 214 17.45 1.03 0.28
C ASP A 214 18.84 0.71 -0.27
N ARG A 215 19.00 0.74 -1.60
CA ARG A 215 20.29 0.58 -2.28
C ARG A 215 21.29 1.65 -1.87
N GLU A 216 20.89 2.93 -1.88
CA GLU A 216 21.73 4.04 -1.44
C GLU A 216 22.18 3.88 0.02
N HIS A 217 21.25 3.55 0.91
CA HIS A 217 21.54 3.33 2.33
C HIS A 217 22.55 2.20 2.53
N LYS A 218 22.32 1.03 1.91
CA LYS A 218 23.22 -0.13 1.99
C LYS A 218 24.60 0.18 1.39
N LYS A 219 24.64 0.84 0.23
CA LYS A 219 25.88 1.23 -0.43
C LYS A 219 26.71 2.16 0.46
N ARG A 220 26.07 3.18 1.05
CA ARG A 220 26.71 4.12 1.98
C ARG A 220 27.30 3.37 3.19
N HIS A 221 26.51 2.51 3.82
CA HIS A 221 26.95 1.69 4.95
C HIS A 221 28.22 0.89 4.64
N TYR A 222 28.29 0.19 3.50
CA TYR A 222 29.46 -0.62 3.17
C TYR A 222 30.69 0.22 2.76
N ILE A 223 30.50 1.32 2.02
CA ILE A 223 31.61 2.19 1.61
C ILE A 223 32.26 2.86 2.82
N GLU A 224 31.46 3.28 3.81
CA GLU A 224 31.97 3.96 5.01
C GLU A 224 32.64 2.99 6.00
N ASN A 225 32.15 1.74 6.10
CA ASN A 225 32.63 0.81 7.12
C ASN A 225 33.71 -0.17 6.64
N ILE A 226 33.93 -0.31 5.32
CA ILE A 226 34.95 -1.22 4.75
C ILE A 226 36.06 -0.39 4.11
N GLU A 227 37.00 0.05 4.93
CA GLU A 227 38.22 0.71 4.44
C GLU A 227 39.27 -0.31 3.96
N LYS A 228 40.03 0.07 2.93
CA LYS A 228 41.14 -0.74 2.44
C LYS A 228 42.20 -0.85 3.53
N ARG A 229 42.41 -2.06 4.06
CA ARG A 229 43.51 -2.35 4.97
C ARG A 229 44.83 -2.14 4.20
N LYS A 230 45.68 -1.24 4.73
CA LYS A 230 47.03 -1.01 4.21
C LYS A 230 47.93 -2.21 4.47
#